data_AF-A0A1S1LY19-F1
#
_entry.id   AF-A0A1S1LY19-F1
#
_cell.length_a   1.000
_cell.length_b   1.000
_cell.length_c   1.000
_cell.angle_alpha   90.00
_cell.angle_beta   90.00
_cell.angle_gamma   90.00
#
_symmetry.space_group_name_H-M   'P 1'
#
loop_
_entity.id
_entity.type
_entity.pdbx_description
1 polymer ?
#
loop_
_entity_poly.entity_id
_entity_poly.type
_entity_poly.pdbx_seq_one_letter_code
_entity_poly.pdbx_strand_id
1 'polypeptide(L)'
;MKAFFTGADAEQFDFRDREEVPMFDRVYEYLGPLQFDEVYGFAPGLRIGGAAVVESTHLFQIHVHMALLRTAIGDNWYVAG
;
A
#
# COMPACT_ATOMS: atom_id res chain seq x y z
N MET A 1 18.09 -14.07 -1.63
CA MET A 1 16.70 -14.29 -1.18
C MET A 1 16.62 -14.50 0.33
N LYS A 2 17.33 -15.47 0.94
CA LYS A 2 17.33 -15.66 2.42
C LYS A 2 17.61 -14.39 3.22
N ALA A 3 18.66 -13.65 2.87
CA ALA A 3 19.05 -12.43 3.59
C ALA A 3 17.97 -11.32 3.61
N PHE A 4 17.15 -11.23 2.56
CA PHE A 4 16.09 -10.23 2.44
C PHE A 4 14.94 -10.54 3.41
N PHE A 5 14.47 -11.78 3.43
CA PHE A 5 13.39 -12.19 4.33
C PHE A 5 13.82 -12.37 5.78
N THR A 6 15.10 -12.67 6.05
CA THR A 6 15.59 -12.84 7.44
C THR A 6 15.85 -11.51 8.17
N GLY A 7 16.01 -10.41 7.43
CA GLY A 7 16.23 -9.07 8.01
C GLY A 7 15.06 -8.11 7.81
N ALA A 8 13.97 -8.58 7.21
CA ALA A 8 12.75 -7.83 6.97
C ALA A 8 11.89 -7.85 8.24
N ASP A 9 11.61 -6.65 8.79
CA ASP A 9 10.63 -6.45 9.86
C ASP A 9 9.34 -5.86 9.25
N ALA A 10 8.18 -6.26 9.75
CA ALA A 10 6.89 -5.69 9.37
C ALA A 10 6.88 -4.15 9.51
N GLU A 11 7.55 -3.60 10.53
CA GLU A 11 7.66 -2.17 10.74
C GLU A 11 8.35 -1.43 9.58
N GLN A 12 9.21 -2.12 8.82
CA GLN A 12 9.91 -1.54 7.67
C GLN A 12 9.04 -1.43 6.41
N PHE A 13 7.90 -2.12 6.38
CA PHE A 13 7.00 -2.17 5.22
C PHE A 13 5.63 -1.57 5.49
N ASP A 14 5.33 -1.18 6.73
CA ASP A 14 4.07 -0.50 7.05
C ASP A 14 4.07 0.95 6.53
N PHE A 15 2.90 1.38 6.07
CA PHE A 15 2.66 2.76 5.69
C PHE A 15 2.18 3.54 6.91
N ARG A 16 2.74 4.73 7.13
CA ARG A 16 2.35 5.57 8.25
C ARG A 16 1.38 6.66 7.81
N ASP A 17 0.39 6.94 8.65
CA ASP A 17 -0.49 8.09 8.44
C ASP A 17 0.23 9.41 8.78
N ARG A 18 -0.50 10.52 8.72
CA ARG A 18 0.04 11.86 8.99
C ARG A 18 0.51 12.05 10.44
N GLU A 19 0.08 11.19 11.36
CA GLU A 19 0.46 11.22 12.77
C GLU A 19 1.61 10.23 13.06
N GLU A 20 2.25 9.71 12.01
CA GLU A 20 3.32 8.71 12.09
C GLU A 20 2.86 7.37 12.71
N VAL A 21 1.56 7.09 12.69
CA VAL A 21 1.00 5.85 13.24
C VAL A 21 0.96 4.78 12.13
N PRO A 22 1.47 3.56 12.37
CA PRO A 22 1.38 2.45 11.42
C PRO A 22 -0.07 2.14 11.03
N MET A 23 -0.33 1.85 9.76
CA MET A 23 -1.70 1.72 9.24
C MET A 23 -2.13 0.28 9.01
N PHE A 24 -1.22 -0.66 8.81
CA PHE A 24 -1.55 -2.00 8.32
C PHE A 24 -2.59 -2.71 9.19
N ASP A 25 -2.37 -2.80 10.50
CA ASP A 25 -3.28 -3.49 11.42
C ASP A 25 -4.65 -2.81 11.48
N ARG A 26 -4.68 -1.47 11.48
CA ARG A 26 -5.93 -0.70 11.49
C ARG A 26 -6.73 -0.87 10.20
N VAL A 27 -6.03 -0.96 9.06
CA VAL A 27 -6.65 -1.24 7.75
C VAL A 27 -7.14 -2.69 7.68
N TYR A 28 -6.38 -3.63 8.24
CA TYR A 28 -6.79 -5.03 8.35
C TYR A 28 -8.06 -5.18 9.20
N GLU A 29 -8.14 -4.48 10.34
CA GLU A 29 -9.35 -4.45 11.17
C GLU A 29 -10.55 -3.84 10.43
N TYR A 30 -10.31 -2.82 9.59
CA TYR A 30 -11.36 -2.12 8.86
C TYR A 30 -11.87 -2.89 7.62
N LEU A 31 -10.98 -3.45 6.81
CA LEU A 31 -11.31 -4.10 5.53
C LEU A 31 -11.35 -5.63 5.61
N GLY A 32 -10.80 -6.23 6.67
CA GLY A 32 -10.65 -7.66 6.80
C GLY A 32 -9.47 -8.22 5.99
N PRO A 33 -9.25 -9.54 6.05
CA PRO A 33 -8.08 -10.18 5.44
C PRO A 33 -8.09 -10.12 3.91
N LEU A 34 -6.91 -9.91 3.33
CA LEU A 34 -6.67 -10.00 1.89
C LEU A 34 -6.83 -11.44 1.37
N GLN A 35 -7.42 -11.58 0.19
CA GLN A 35 -7.22 -12.75 -0.65
C GLN A 35 -5.84 -12.73 -1.32
N PHE A 36 -5.44 -13.87 -1.90
CA PHE A 36 -4.10 -14.04 -2.49
C PHE A 36 -3.79 -13.08 -3.64
N ASP A 37 -4.83 -12.53 -4.30
CA ASP A 37 -4.75 -11.62 -5.44
C ASP A 37 -5.20 -10.20 -5.09
N GLU A 38 -5.24 -9.86 -3.80
CA GLU A 38 -5.67 -8.55 -3.32
C GLU A 38 -4.53 -7.74 -2.68
N VAL A 39 -4.71 -6.42 -2.68
CA VAL A 39 -3.84 -5.46 -2.00
C VAL A 39 -4.68 -4.31 -1.44
N TYR A 40 -4.27 -3.75 -0.30
CA TYR A 40 -4.82 -2.47 0.17
C TYR A 40 -4.20 -1.32 -0.62
N GLY A 41 -5.04 -0.41 -1.11
CA GLY A 41 -4.59 0.80 -1.79
C GLY A 41 -5.43 2.01 -1.41
N PHE A 42 -4.93 3.21 -1.69
CA PHE A 42 -5.65 4.46 -1.44
C PHE A 42 -6.53 4.84 -2.64
N ALA A 43 -7.78 5.22 -2.37
CA ALA A 43 -8.66 5.88 -3.32
C ALA A 43 -9.34 7.11 -2.67
N PRO A 44 -9.13 8.33 -3.20
CA PRO A 44 -8.22 8.69 -4.30
C PRO A 44 -6.76 8.35 -3.99
N GLY A 45 -5.92 8.18 -5.02
CA GLY A 45 -4.49 7.93 -4.84
C GLY A 45 -3.80 9.10 -4.14
N LEU A 46 -2.81 8.81 -3.27
CA LEU A 46 -2.13 9.85 -2.46
C LEU A 46 -1.52 10.97 -3.32
N ARG A 47 -0.88 10.63 -4.44
CA ARG A 47 -0.24 11.60 -5.35
C ARG A 47 -1.22 12.56 -6.04
N ILE A 48 -2.51 12.24 -6.08
CA ILE A 48 -3.56 13.08 -6.67
C ILE A 48 -4.45 13.76 -5.60
N GLY A 49 -3.97 13.85 -4.36
CA GLY A 49 -4.66 14.52 -3.26
C GLY A 49 -5.44 13.59 -2.32
N GLY A 50 -5.28 12.27 -2.46
CA GLY A 50 -5.81 11.30 -1.50
C GLY A 50 -5.28 11.50 -0.08
N ALA A 51 -6.07 11.14 0.92
CA ALA A 51 -5.67 11.21 2.32
C ALA A 51 -5.04 9.89 2.78
N ALA A 52 -3.93 9.98 3.51
CA ALA A 52 -3.33 8.86 4.21
C ALA A 52 -4.10 8.58 5.52
N VAL A 53 -5.32 8.07 5.39
CA VAL A 53 -6.21 7.67 6.50
C VAL A 53 -6.85 6.32 6.19
N VAL A 54 -7.27 5.58 7.22
CA VAL A 54 -7.78 4.21 7.09
C VAL A 54 -9.01 4.16 6.18
N GLU A 55 -9.91 5.14 6.29
CA GLU A 55 -11.17 5.20 5.55
C GLU A 55 -10.98 5.44 4.05
N SER A 56 -9.80 5.90 3.64
CA SER A 56 -9.45 6.07 2.21
C SER A 56 -8.82 4.81 1.61
N THR A 57 -8.61 3.76 2.41
CA THR A 57 -8.09 2.48 1.93
C THR A 57 -9.20 1.58 1.40
N HIS A 58 -8.89 0.84 0.34
CA HIS A 58 -9.80 -0.06 -0.34
C HIS A 58 -9.05 -1.33 -0.77
N LEU A 59 -9.78 -2.43 -0.96
CA LEU A 59 -9.29 -3.66 -1.56
C LEU A 59 -9.19 -3.51 -3.08
N PHE A 60 -8.05 -3.88 -3.66
CA PHE A 60 -7.85 -3.93 -5.11
C PHE A 60 -7.29 -5.27 -5.54
N GLN A 61 -7.71 -5.72 -6.72
CA GLN A 61 -7.07 -6.81 -7.43
C GLN A 61 -5.64 -6.40 -7.85
N ILE A 62 -4.63 -7.07 -7.30
CA ILE A 62 -3.22 -6.64 -7.35
C ILE A 62 -2.71 -6.53 -8.78
N HIS A 63 -3.08 -7.45 -9.66
CA HIS A 63 -2.62 -7.42 -11.06
C HIS A 63 -3.16 -6.21 -11.83
N VAL A 64 -4.43 -5.85 -11.60
CA VAL A 64 -5.06 -4.67 -12.20
C VAL A 64 -4.46 -3.40 -11.61
N HIS A 65 -4.28 -3.37 -10.29
CA HIS A 65 -3.69 -2.23 -9.59
C HIS A 65 -2.25 -1.95 -10.07
N MET A 66 -1.41 -2.98 -10.19
CA MET A 66 -0.05 -2.84 -10.71
C MET A 66 -0.02 -2.37 -12.18
N ALA A 67 -0.92 -2.87 -13.02
CA ALA A 67 -1.03 -2.42 -14.41
C ALA A 67 -1.45 -0.94 -14.50
N LEU A 68 -2.37 -0.50 -13.63
CA LEU A 68 -2.76 0.91 -13.50
C LEU A 68 -1.58 1.77 -13.06
N LEU A 69 -0.87 1.39 -12.00
CA LEU A 69 0.30 2.13 -11.51
C LEU A 69 1.36 2.26 -12.61
N ARG A 70 1.71 1.16 -13.28
CA ARG A 70 2.65 1.21 -14.41
C ARG A 70 2.22 2.18 -15.50
N THR A 71 0.92 2.25 -15.80
CA THR A 71 0.39 3.19 -16.79
C THR A 71 0.45 4.64 -16.29
N ALA A 72 0.20 4.87 -15.00
CA ALA A 72 0.14 6.20 -14.41
C ALA A 72 1.52 6.82 -14.13
N ILE A 73 2.49 6.04 -13.68
CA ILE A 73 3.82 6.52 -13.26
C ILE A 73 4.97 6.02 -14.14
N GLY A 74 4.69 5.15 -15.13
CA GLY A 74 5.71 4.54 -15.98
C GLY A 74 6.66 3.62 -15.19
N ASP A 75 7.88 3.41 -15.72
CA ASP A 75 8.94 2.67 -15.03
C ASP A 75 9.76 3.57 -14.06
N ASN A 76 9.25 4.77 -13.75
CA ASN A 76 9.88 5.75 -12.86
C ASN A 76 9.58 5.49 -11.37
N TRP A 77 9.61 4.21 -10.95
CA TRP A 77 9.24 3.78 -9.61
C TRP A 77 10.16 4.36 -8.51
N TYR A 78 11.38 4.80 -8.84
CA TYR A 78 12.35 5.42 -7.92
C TYR A 78 12.14 6.91 -7.67
N VAL A 79 11.24 7.58 -8.41
CA VAL A 79 10.92 9.01 -8.26
C VAL A 79 9.67 9.21 -7.39
N ALA A 80 9.06 8.11 -6.95
CA ALA A 80 7.82 8.08 -6.17
C ALA A 80 8.05 7.99 -4.65
N GLY A 81 9.30 7.99 -4.18
CA GLY A 81 9.66 8.18 -2.78
C GLY A 81 9.45 9.61 -2.30
#